data_AF-A0A2P4UCB4-F1
#
_entry.id   AF-A0A2P4UCB4-F1
#
_cell.length_a   1.000
_cell.length_b   1.000
_cell.length_c   1.000
_cell.angle_alpha   90.00
_cell.angle_beta   90.00
_cell.angle_gamma   90.00
#
_symmetry.space_group_name_H-M   'P 1'
#
loop_
_entity.id
_entity.type
_entity.pdbx_description
1 polymer ?
#
loop_
_entity_poly.entity_id
_entity_poly.type
_entity_poly.pdbx_seq_one_letter_code
_entity_poly.pdbx_strand_id
1 'polypeptide(L)'
;MEWSEFTRRLGRELAGLDRDTILIVREREESRHYVQAMREPDRLYAEAVSNNFLEGPLLLTLADEEVMSEAGWRPPADPAPRNWWTELPAYASPADHARLAEVMVTALRDVQGVRRPSDLVYESFHRHGTGLIELLDFGIETADPARIAERRSTVSVLAEALVRDEPHFTHDDGHFGMNGSAVNGSAGAFAGAGLLGAPVPDPEPAPAPAPVPPPSDLEGFLADARRRGDHAAYFDLLRGADLVLPGAGGPDEPYGLPLISIGGGTFVAVFTSPAAMSRDGGPPGPYRRTSFAELGAAWADPAWQLAVNPGLPSEVLLDAAAVARLGADRLAEAPAAPAAPPSPPPVQDVPVLRPPHGTRLWRVDVEEGRETTAVPVAVYDAIGGVWAPVRADVLPGHPPE
;
A
#
# COMPACT_ATOMS: atom_id res chain seq x y z
N MET A 1 14.56 -27.39 -17.90
CA MET A 1 15.22 -26.08 -18.00
C MET A 1 16.35 -26.06 -16.97
N GLU A 2 17.55 -25.67 -17.40
CA GLU A 2 18.70 -25.51 -16.49
C GLU A 2 18.67 -24.17 -15.77
N TRP A 3 19.31 -24.06 -14.60
CA TRP A 3 19.37 -22.80 -13.83
C TRP A 3 19.95 -21.63 -14.65
N SER A 4 21.00 -21.87 -15.44
CA SER A 4 21.60 -20.83 -16.30
C SER A 4 20.66 -20.32 -17.38
N GLU A 5 19.78 -21.19 -17.88
CA GLU A 5 18.74 -20.81 -18.83
C GLU A 5 17.64 -20.00 -18.14
N PHE A 6 17.19 -20.46 -16.97
CA PHE A 6 16.22 -19.74 -16.14
C PHE A 6 16.71 -18.34 -15.78
N THR A 7 17.94 -18.18 -15.30
CA THR A 7 18.54 -16.88 -14.97
C THR A 7 18.51 -15.91 -16.15
N ARG A 8 18.86 -16.37 -17.36
CA ARG A 8 18.82 -15.53 -18.57
C ARG A 8 17.40 -15.13 -18.96
N ARG A 9 16.41 -16.01 -18.75
CA ARG A 9 15.00 -15.71 -19.02
C ARG A 9 14.47 -14.71 -17.99
N LEU A 10 14.73 -14.94 -16.70
CA LEU A 10 14.38 -14.01 -15.62
C LEU A 10 14.96 -12.62 -15.85
N GLY A 11 16.26 -12.51 -16.20
CA GLY A 11 16.88 -11.21 -16.47
C GLY A 11 16.23 -10.45 -17.64
N ARG A 12 15.76 -11.16 -18.67
CA ARG A 12 14.99 -10.55 -19.77
C ARG A 12 13.62 -10.10 -19.30
N GLU A 13 12.88 -10.94 -18.57
CA GLU A 13 11.58 -10.56 -18.01
C GLU A 13 11.70 -9.33 -17.12
N LEU A 14 12.68 -9.29 -16.21
CA LEU A 14 12.94 -8.14 -15.34
C LEU A 14 13.20 -6.85 -16.12
N ALA A 15 13.98 -6.93 -17.21
CA ALA A 15 14.24 -5.78 -18.09
C ALA A 15 12.99 -5.33 -18.86
N GLY A 16 12.11 -6.29 -19.16
CA GLY A 16 10.90 -6.09 -19.91
C GLY A 16 9.67 -5.81 -19.07
N LEU A 17 9.70 -5.84 -17.73
CA LEU A 17 8.51 -5.61 -16.90
C LEU A 17 7.89 -4.22 -17.19
N ASP A 18 6.56 -4.20 -17.39
CA ASP A 18 5.83 -2.93 -17.50
C ASP A 18 5.83 -2.18 -16.17
N ARG A 19 5.59 -0.87 -16.24
CA ARG A 19 5.37 -0.05 -15.05
C ARG A 19 4.20 -0.60 -14.24
N ASP A 20 4.33 -0.47 -12.93
CA ASP A 20 3.39 -0.95 -11.94
C ASP A 20 3.12 -2.46 -12.01
N THR A 21 4.01 -3.24 -12.64
CA THR A 21 3.92 -4.70 -12.67
C THR A 21 4.76 -5.32 -11.55
N ILE A 22 4.16 -6.29 -10.87
CA ILE A 22 4.80 -7.14 -9.88
C ILE A 22 5.03 -8.52 -10.50
N LEU A 23 6.21 -9.09 -10.27
CA LEU A 23 6.56 -10.47 -10.58
C LEU A 23 6.99 -11.17 -9.29
N ILE A 24 6.29 -12.23 -8.91
CA ILE A 24 6.62 -13.09 -7.78
C ILE A 24 7.02 -14.45 -8.33
N VAL A 25 8.15 -14.98 -7.86
CA VAL A 25 8.64 -16.32 -8.19
C VAL A 25 8.83 -17.09 -6.89
N ARG A 26 8.27 -18.29 -6.83
CA ARG A 26 8.29 -19.14 -5.63
C ARG A 26 8.25 -20.61 -6.01
N GLU A 27 8.56 -21.48 -5.05
CA GLU A 27 8.32 -22.90 -5.22
C GLU A 27 6.81 -23.20 -5.29
N ARG A 28 6.44 -24.22 -6.04
CA ARG A 28 5.04 -24.63 -6.22
C ARG A 28 4.42 -25.13 -4.92
N GLU A 29 5.16 -25.96 -4.18
CA GLU A 29 4.68 -26.61 -2.96
C GLU A 29 4.94 -25.79 -1.68
N GLU A 30 5.86 -24.83 -1.74
CA GLU A 30 6.20 -23.95 -0.61
C GLU A 30 6.02 -22.48 -1.01
N SER A 31 4.96 -21.85 -0.52
CA SER A 31 4.63 -20.47 -0.88
C SER A 31 5.30 -19.42 0.00
N ARG A 32 5.86 -19.80 1.15
CA ARG A 32 6.50 -18.85 2.09
C ARG A 32 7.87 -18.44 1.60
N HIS A 33 8.57 -19.31 0.87
CA HIS A 33 9.82 -18.98 0.20
C HIS A 33 9.54 -18.38 -1.18
N TYR A 34 9.91 -17.11 -1.34
CA TYR A 34 9.72 -16.39 -2.59
C TYR A 34 10.81 -15.35 -2.81
N VAL A 35 10.92 -14.94 -4.06
CA VAL A 35 11.54 -13.68 -4.49
C VAL A 35 10.52 -12.90 -5.31
N GLN A 36 10.56 -11.59 -5.24
CA GLN A 36 9.70 -10.74 -6.05
C GLN A 36 10.46 -9.55 -6.61
N ALA A 37 9.96 -9.02 -7.73
CA ALA A 37 10.39 -7.78 -8.34
C ALA A 37 9.18 -6.91 -8.67
N MET A 38 9.28 -5.62 -8.37
CA MET A 38 8.22 -4.63 -8.51
C MET A 38 8.77 -3.51 -9.39
N ARG A 39 8.21 -3.37 -10.59
CA ARG A 39 8.60 -2.28 -11.48
C ARG A 39 7.84 -1.02 -11.11
N GLU A 40 8.51 -0.13 -10.39
CA GLU A 40 7.99 1.18 -10.01
C GLU A 40 8.37 2.22 -11.09
N PRO A 41 7.80 3.44 -11.07
CA PRO A 41 8.05 4.44 -12.10
C PRO A 41 9.53 4.83 -12.25
N ASP A 42 10.28 4.81 -11.15
CA ASP A 42 11.66 5.31 -11.03
C ASP A 42 12.71 4.22 -10.70
N ARG A 43 12.28 2.99 -10.44
CA ARG A 43 13.17 1.86 -10.10
C ARG A 43 12.55 0.50 -10.37
N LEU A 44 13.40 -0.52 -10.36
CA LEU A 44 13.00 -1.92 -10.20
C LEU A 44 13.42 -2.36 -8.79
N TYR A 45 12.45 -2.50 -7.91
CA TYR A 45 12.67 -2.91 -6.52
C TYR A 45 12.50 -4.43 -6.41
N ALA A 46 13.43 -5.12 -5.75
CA ALA A 46 13.36 -6.56 -5.57
C ALA A 46 13.42 -6.92 -4.08
N GLU A 47 12.68 -7.96 -3.71
CA GLU A 47 12.67 -8.51 -2.36
C GLU A 47 12.81 -10.03 -2.36
N ALA A 48 13.34 -10.54 -1.25
CA ALA A 48 13.27 -11.93 -0.86
C ALA A 48 12.78 -12.03 0.59
N VAL A 49 11.99 -13.06 0.87
CA VAL A 49 11.43 -13.28 2.22
C VAL A 49 12.53 -13.36 3.29
N SER A 50 12.26 -12.84 4.49
CA SER A 50 13.18 -12.88 5.64
C SER A 50 12.61 -13.67 6.84
N ASN A 51 13.46 -13.87 7.84
CA ASN A 51 13.10 -14.47 9.13
C ASN A 51 12.05 -13.67 9.93
N ASN A 52 11.65 -12.48 9.49
CA ASN A 52 10.48 -11.78 10.05
C ASN A 52 9.15 -12.46 9.71
N PHE A 53 9.13 -13.33 8.69
CA PHE A 53 7.92 -14.00 8.20
C PHE A 53 8.06 -15.53 8.07
N LEU A 54 9.27 -16.05 8.26
CA LEU A 54 9.53 -17.49 8.20
C LEU A 54 9.45 -18.09 9.60
N GLU A 55 9.04 -19.36 9.66
CA GLU A 55 8.89 -20.09 10.91
C GLU A 55 9.42 -21.52 10.78
N GLY A 56 9.83 -22.08 11.92
CA GLY A 56 10.24 -23.49 12.02
C GLY A 56 11.37 -23.85 11.05
N PRO A 57 11.23 -24.92 10.24
CA PRO A 57 12.29 -25.42 9.36
C PRO A 57 12.58 -24.50 8.16
N LEU A 58 11.79 -23.45 7.94
CA LEU A 58 11.97 -22.52 6.83
C LEU A 58 12.85 -21.32 7.19
N LEU A 59 13.17 -21.14 8.47
CA LEU A 59 14.04 -20.07 8.94
C LEU A 59 15.40 -20.15 8.24
N LEU A 60 15.85 -19.01 7.71
CA LEU A 60 17.18 -18.85 7.16
C LEU A 60 18.20 -18.96 8.30
N THR A 61 19.23 -19.78 8.11
CA THR A 61 20.35 -19.85 9.04
C THR A 61 21.27 -18.64 8.87
N LEU A 62 22.18 -18.40 9.83
CA LEU A 62 23.18 -17.34 9.68
C LEU A 62 24.04 -17.49 8.42
N ALA A 63 24.32 -18.73 8.01
CA ALA A 63 25.07 -19.00 6.78
C ALA A 63 24.24 -18.61 5.54
N ASP A 64 22.94 -18.87 5.56
CA ASP A 64 22.03 -18.45 4.48
C ASP A 64 21.95 -16.92 4.37
N GLU A 65 21.84 -16.22 5.50
CA GLU A 65 21.84 -14.75 5.56
C GLU A 65 23.17 -14.13 5.09
N GLU A 66 24.30 -14.81 5.33
CA GLU A 66 25.61 -14.44 4.79
C GLU A 66 25.64 -14.60 3.26
N VAL A 67 25.16 -15.73 2.73
CA VAL A 67 25.04 -15.96 1.28
C VAL A 67 24.14 -14.91 0.62
N MET A 68 23.01 -14.54 1.25
CA MET A 68 22.14 -13.47 0.76
C MET A 68 22.90 -12.15 0.64
N SER A 69 23.66 -11.78 1.68
CA SER A 69 24.45 -10.55 1.72
C SER A 69 25.55 -10.51 0.65
N GLU A 70 26.30 -11.61 0.50
CA GLU A 70 27.37 -11.74 -0.50
C GLU A 70 26.83 -11.69 -1.93
N ALA A 71 25.63 -12.23 -2.16
CA ALA A 71 24.96 -12.17 -3.46
C ALA A 71 24.51 -10.76 -3.85
N GLY A 72 24.44 -9.82 -2.89
CA GLY A 72 24.02 -8.43 -3.12
C GLY A 72 22.63 -8.09 -2.61
N TRP A 73 22.00 -8.96 -1.80
CA TRP A 73 20.84 -8.59 -1.02
C TRP A 73 21.24 -7.73 0.18
N ARG A 74 20.44 -6.72 0.48
CA ARG A 74 20.56 -5.91 1.70
C ARG A 74 19.67 -6.53 2.79
N PRO A 75 20.16 -6.60 4.04
CA PRO A 75 19.40 -7.21 5.12
C PRO A 75 18.15 -6.38 5.47
N PRO A 76 17.13 -7.01 6.08
CA PRO A 76 15.99 -6.31 6.62
C PRO A 76 16.42 -5.33 7.72
N ALA A 77 15.74 -4.19 7.81
CA ALA A 77 15.99 -3.13 8.77
C ALA A 77 14.69 -2.67 9.44
N ASP A 78 14.79 -2.21 10.69
CA ASP A 78 13.69 -1.59 11.44
C ASP A 78 13.83 -0.06 11.37
N PRO A 79 12.78 0.72 11.00
CA PRO A 79 11.37 0.32 10.85
C PRO A 79 11.00 -0.38 9.52
N ALA A 80 11.80 -0.26 8.48
CA ALA A 80 11.62 -0.91 7.17
C ALA A 80 12.93 -0.88 6.36
N PRO A 81 13.11 -1.76 5.37
CA PRO A 81 12.22 -2.86 4.93
C PRO A 81 12.34 -4.14 5.77
N ARG A 82 11.24 -4.88 5.92
CA ARG A 82 11.19 -6.13 6.72
C ARG A 82 11.69 -7.37 5.97
N ASN A 83 11.86 -7.29 4.65
CA ASN A 83 12.41 -8.34 3.80
C ASN A 83 13.88 -8.04 3.43
N TRP A 84 14.57 -9.06 2.91
CA TRP A 84 15.80 -8.82 2.16
C TRP A 84 15.47 -8.05 0.91
N TRP A 85 16.30 -7.07 0.54
CA TRP A 85 15.95 -6.17 -0.56
C TRP A 85 17.15 -5.74 -1.39
N THR A 86 16.90 -5.38 -2.64
CA THR A 86 17.85 -4.69 -3.50
C THR A 86 17.08 -3.93 -4.57
N GLU A 87 17.74 -3.07 -5.33
CA GLU A 87 17.05 -2.27 -6.33
C GLU A 87 17.97 -1.90 -7.50
N LEU A 88 17.35 -1.64 -8.64
CA LEU A 88 17.98 -1.05 -9.81
C LEU A 88 17.32 0.30 -10.15
N PRO A 89 18.07 1.32 -10.58
CA PRO A 89 17.50 2.58 -11.03
C PRO A 89 16.71 2.41 -12.34
N ALA A 90 15.81 3.34 -12.67
CA ALA A 90 15.01 3.29 -13.90
C ALA A 90 15.83 3.13 -15.20
N TYR A 91 17.06 3.66 -15.23
CA TYR A 91 17.97 3.62 -16.37
C TYR A 91 18.95 2.43 -16.35
N ALA A 92 18.67 1.42 -15.55
CA ALA A 92 19.47 0.20 -15.49
C ALA A 92 19.60 -0.48 -16.87
N SER A 93 20.80 -0.90 -17.20
CA SER A 93 21.14 -1.58 -18.45
C SER A 93 20.62 -3.03 -18.46
N PRO A 94 20.54 -3.70 -19.63
CA PRO A 94 20.25 -5.13 -19.69
C PRO A 94 21.20 -6.00 -18.85
N ALA A 95 22.48 -5.59 -18.72
CA ALA A 95 23.45 -6.28 -17.89
C ALA A 95 23.16 -6.13 -16.38
N ASP A 96 22.57 -5.01 -15.96
CA ASP A 96 22.11 -4.82 -14.57
C ASP A 96 20.96 -5.76 -14.23
N HIS A 97 20.00 -5.92 -15.14
CA HIS A 97 18.88 -6.84 -14.96
C HIS A 97 19.34 -8.31 -14.97
N ALA A 98 20.33 -8.66 -15.79
CA ALA A 98 20.95 -9.99 -15.76
C ALA A 98 21.62 -10.27 -14.41
N ARG A 99 22.35 -9.30 -13.85
CA ARG A 99 22.94 -9.40 -12.51
C ARG A 99 21.87 -9.54 -11.42
N LEU A 100 20.80 -8.75 -11.47
CA LEU A 100 19.68 -8.87 -10.53
C LEU A 100 19.03 -10.27 -10.60
N ALA A 101 18.89 -10.85 -11.79
CA ALA A 101 18.40 -12.21 -11.92
C ALA A 101 19.33 -13.26 -11.28
N GLU A 102 20.66 -13.07 -11.34
CA GLU A 102 21.61 -13.91 -10.61
C GLU A 102 21.40 -13.78 -9.09
N VAL A 103 21.25 -12.56 -8.57
CA VAL A 103 20.96 -12.29 -7.15
C VAL A 103 19.67 -13.00 -6.69
N MET A 104 18.61 -12.92 -7.50
CA MET A 104 17.33 -13.60 -7.23
C MET A 104 17.45 -15.13 -7.30
N VAL A 105 18.23 -15.67 -8.22
CA VAL A 105 18.46 -17.12 -8.34
C VAL A 105 19.28 -17.66 -7.18
N THR A 106 20.26 -16.91 -6.66
CA THR A 106 20.98 -17.32 -5.45
C THR A 106 20.03 -17.49 -4.27
N ALA A 107 19.08 -16.56 -4.07
CA ALA A 107 18.08 -16.70 -3.01
C ALA A 107 17.21 -17.96 -3.20
N LEU A 108 16.69 -18.20 -4.42
CA LEU A 108 15.83 -19.35 -4.69
C LEU A 108 16.59 -20.70 -4.55
N ARG A 109 17.76 -20.81 -5.17
CA ARG A 109 18.49 -22.07 -5.32
C ARG A 109 19.35 -22.39 -4.11
N ASP A 110 20.14 -21.42 -3.65
CA ASP A 110 21.22 -21.66 -2.69
C ASP A 110 20.75 -21.47 -1.24
N VAL A 111 19.72 -20.63 -1.03
CA VAL A 111 19.20 -20.29 0.29
C VAL A 111 17.85 -20.96 0.57
N GLN A 112 16.87 -20.79 -0.33
CA GLN A 112 15.53 -21.36 -0.16
C GLN A 112 15.47 -22.85 -0.55
N GLY A 113 16.54 -23.39 -1.15
CA GLY A 113 16.69 -24.83 -1.39
C GLY A 113 15.87 -25.39 -2.55
N VAL A 114 15.38 -24.53 -3.46
CA VAL A 114 14.65 -24.99 -4.65
C VAL A 114 15.57 -25.85 -5.51
N ARG A 115 15.16 -27.10 -5.77
CA ARG A 115 16.02 -28.08 -6.43
C ARG A 115 16.18 -27.81 -7.92
N ARG A 116 15.08 -27.48 -8.61
CA ARG A 116 15.07 -27.29 -10.06
C ARG A 116 14.15 -26.12 -10.46
N PRO A 117 14.44 -25.42 -11.57
CA PRO A 117 13.55 -24.37 -12.07
C PRO A 117 12.14 -24.86 -12.42
N SER A 118 11.95 -26.15 -12.71
CA SER A 118 10.63 -26.75 -12.96
C SER A 118 9.71 -26.78 -11.74
N ASP A 119 10.31 -26.67 -10.55
CA ASP A 119 9.60 -26.69 -9.28
C ASP A 119 9.07 -25.28 -8.93
N LEU A 120 9.49 -24.27 -9.70
CA LEU A 120 9.04 -22.89 -9.57
C LEU A 120 7.74 -22.64 -10.33
N VAL A 121 6.95 -21.73 -9.77
CA VAL A 121 5.83 -21.07 -10.42
C VAL A 121 5.99 -19.57 -10.26
N TYR A 122 5.29 -18.81 -11.09
CA TYR A 122 5.26 -17.36 -10.96
C TYR A 122 3.86 -16.77 -10.98
N GLU A 123 3.74 -15.59 -10.41
CA GLU A 123 2.60 -14.71 -10.54
C GLU A 123 3.12 -13.37 -11.07
N SER A 124 2.57 -12.91 -12.18
CA SER A 124 2.83 -11.56 -12.68
C SER A 124 1.50 -10.83 -12.80
N PHE A 125 1.42 -9.59 -12.33
CA PHE A 125 0.18 -8.80 -12.35
C PHE A 125 0.51 -7.32 -12.21
N HIS A 126 -0.35 -6.48 -12.79
CA HIS A 126 -0.35 -5.05 -12.47
C HIS A 126 -0.74 -4.87 -11.00
N ARG A 127 -0.06 -4.00 -10.26
CA ARG A 127 -0.27 -3.73 -8.82
C ARG A 127 -1.76 -3.54 -8.47
N HIS A 128 -2.54 -3.00 -9.41
CA HIS A 128 -3.97 -2.70 -9.25
C HIS A 128 -4.86 -3.49 -10.24
N GLY A 129 -4.30 -4.49 -10.92
CA GLY A 129 -4.98 -5.36 -11.86
C GLY A 129 -5.70 -6.52 -11.16
N THR A 130 -6.74 -7.05 -11.80
CA THR A 130 -7.58 -8.13 -11.24
C THR A 130 -7.21 -9.53 -11.74
N GLY A 131 -6.20 -9.64 -12.62
CA GLY A 131 -5.80 -10.90 -13.23
C GLY A 131 -4.30 -11.00 -13.42
N LEU A 132 -3.84 -12.21 -13.75
CA LEU A 132 -2.43 -12.50 -14.00
C LEU A 132 -2.06 -12.19 -15.45
N ILE A 133 -0.81 -11.81 -15.63
CA ILE A 133 -0.13 -11.65 -16.90
C ILE A 133 0.68 -12.91 -17.15
N GLU A 134 0.39 -13.61 -18.24
CA GLU A 134 1.20 -14.71 -18.71
C GLU A 134 2.42 -14.17 -19.48
N LEU A 135 3.62 -14.41 -18.95
CA LEU A 135 4.91 -14.10 -19.56
C LEU A 135 5.33 -15.25 -20.49
N LEU A 136 5.06 -15.08 -21.78
CA LEU A 136 5.23 -16.11 -22.81
C LEU A 136 6.69 -16.56 -22.99
N ASP A 137 7.65 -15.69 -22.68
CA ASP A 137 9.08 -15.94 -22.85
C ASP A 137 9.77 -16.50 -21.59
N PHE A 138 9.06 -16.53 -20.45
CA PHE A 138 9.65 -16.83 -19.14
C PHE A 138 9.98 -18.32 -18.97
N GLY A 139 9.12 -19.20 -19.51
CA GLY A 139 9.36 -20.64 -19.62
C GLY A 139 9.21 -21.46 -18.34
N ILE A 140 8.61 -20.89 -17.30
CA ILE A 140 8.04 -21.62 -16.16
C ILE A 140 6.52 -21.40 -16.12
N GLU A 141 5.78 -22.19 -15.36
CA GLU A 141 4.32 -22.12 -15.31
C GLU A 141 3.82 -20.97 -14.43
N THR A 142 2.69 -20.37 -14.81
CA THR A 142 1.94 -19.48 -13.90
C THR A 142 1.38 -20.28 -12.73
N ALA A 143 1.34 -19.67 -11.54
CA ALA A 143 0.84 -20.32 -10.34
C ALA A 143 -0.66 -20.63 -10.42
N ASP A 144 -1.43 -19.79 -11.11
CA ASP A 144 -2.85 -19.99 -11.36
C ASP A 144 -3.22 -19.65 -12.82
N PRO A 145 -3.16 -20.62 -13.74
CA PRO A 145 -3.51 -20.41 -15.15
C PRO A 145 -4.96 -19.94 -15.37
N ALA A 146 -5.89 -20.21 -14.44
CA ALA A 146 -7.28 -19.81 -14.58
C ALA A 146 -7.49 -18.30 -14.38
N ARG A 147 -6.54 -17.63 -13.73
CA ARG A 147 -6.56 -16.18 -13.48
C ARG A 147 -5.88 -15.34 -14.56
N ILE A 148 -5.36 -15.96 -15.62
CA ILE A 148 -4.69 -15.24 -16.71
C ILE A 148 -5.70 -14.33 -17.43
N ALA A 149 -5.48 -13.02 -17.35
CA ALA A 149 -6.26 -12.00 -18.04
C ALA A 149 -5.50 -11.38 -19.23
N GLU A 150 -4.16 -11.44 -19.20
CA GLU A 150 -3.29 -10.81 -20.18
C GLU A 150 -2.16 -11.77 -20.58
N ARG A 151 -1.66 -11.67 -21.82
CA ARG A 151 -0.49 -12.42 -22.31
C ARG A 151 0.52 -11.46 -22.89
N ARG A 152 1.79 -11.63 -22.50
CA ARG A 152 2.88 -10.72 -22.82
C ARG A 152 4.10 -11.48 -23.34
N SER A 153 4.66 -11.01 -24.46
CA SER A 153 6.00 -11.40 -24.90
C SER A 153 6.98 -10.26 -24.65
N THR A 154 7.96 -10.52 -23.78
CA THR A 154 9.02 -9.57 -23.48
C THR A 154 9.96 -9.39 -24.67
N VAL A 155 10.16 -10.42 -25.49
CA VAL A 155 10.93 -10.30 -26.74
C VAL A 155 10.28 -9.28 -27.69
N SER A 156 8.96 -9.30 -27.82
CA SER A 156 8.22 -8.32 -28.64
C SER A 156 8.36 -6.90 -28.09
N VAL A 157 8.18 -6.72 -26.77
CA VAL A 157 8.27 -5.39 -26.13
C VAL A 157 9.67 -4.77 -26.29
N LEU A 158 10.72 -5.55 -26.05
CA LEU A 158 12.10 -5.07 -26.21
C LEU A 158 12.43 -4.76 -27.68
N ALA A 159 11.90 -5.53 -28.63
CA ALA A 159 12.06 -5.24 -30.05
C ALA A 159 11.37 -3.93 -30.46
N GLU A 160 10.15 -3.67 -29.96
CA GLU A 160 9.44 -2.40 -30.21
C GLU A 160 10.17 -1.19 -29.62
N ALA A 161 10.76 -1.34 -28.43
CA ALA A 161 11.53 -0.27 -27.80
C ALA A 161 12.77 0.10 -28.63
N LEU A 162 13.50 -0.88 -29.15
CA LEU A 162 14.67 -0.66 -30.01
C LEU A 162 14.31 0.05 -31.32
N VAL A 163 13.13 -0.22 -31.90
CA VAL A 163 12.66 0.45 -33.12
C VAL A 163 12.30 1.92 -32.86
N ARG A 164 11.81 2.26 -31.67
CA ARG A 164 11.45 3.66 -31.32
C ARG A 164 12.68 4.54 -31.05
N ASP A 165 13.81 3.95 -30.72
CA ASP A 165 15.05 4.66 -30.38
C ASP A 165 15.98 4.85 -31.60
N GLU A 166 15.59 4.33 -32.78
CA GLU A 166 16.26 4.63 -34.05
C GLU A 166 15.97 6.09 -34.45
N PRO A 167 17.00 6.96 -34.56
CA PRO A 167 16.78 8.32 -35.03
C PRO A 167 16.34 8.28 -36.49
N HIS A 168 15.17 8.83 -36.78
CA HIS A 168 14.75 9.15 -38.15
C HIS A 168 15.75 10.13 -38.77
N PHE A 169 16.79 9.61 -39.42
CA PHE A 169 17.61 10.38 -40.34
C PHE A 169 16.75 10.72 -41.57
N THR A 170 16.09 11.88 -41.54
CA THR A 170 15.63 12.52 -42.76
C THR A 170 16.86 12.85 -43.60
N HIS A 171 17.05 12.11 -44.70
CA HIS A 171 17.91 12.54 -45.80
C HIS A 171 17.36 13.87 -46.32
N ASP A 172 17.97 14.98 -45.93
CA ASP A 172 17.79 16.27 -46.61
C ASP A 172 18.90 16.38 -47.66
N ASP A 173 18.50 16.17 -48.92
CA ASP A 173 19.36 16.37 -50.07
C ASP A 173 19.71 17.87 -50.20
N GLY A 174 21.01 18.13 -50.19
CA GLY A 174 21.64 19.44 -50.09
C GLY A 174 21.01 20.62 -50.84
N HIS A 175 21.12 21.80 -50.21
CA HIS A 175 21.48 23.01 -50.95
C HIS A 175 22.43 23.91 -50.17
N PHE A 176 23.65 24.04 -50.70
CA PHE A 176 24.63 25.06 -50.33
C PHE A 176 24.05 26.47 -50.52
N GLY A 177 24.17 27.31 -49.49
CA GLY A 177 23.89 28.73 -49.54
C GLY A 177 24.81 29.50 -48.58
N MET A 178 26.02 29.80 -49.05
CA MET A 178 26.93 30.74 -48.40
C MET A 178 26.32 32.15 -48.34
N ASN A 179 26.32 32.78 -47.16
CA ASN A 179 26.62 34.21 -47.06
C ASN A 179 27.03 34.58 -45.64
N GLY A 180 28.26 35.08 -45.51
CA GLY A 180 28.81 35.60 -44.27
C GLY A 180 28.44 37.05 -44.02
N SER A 181 28.47 37.44 -42.75
CA SER A 181 29.07 38.71 -42.33
C SER A 181 29.44 38.63 -40.86
N ALA A 182 30.74 38.82 -40.62
CA ALA A 182 31.34 38.99 -39.32
C ALA A 182 31.04 40.39 -38.76
N VAL A 183 30.98 40.51 -37.42
CA VAL A 183 31.70 41.56 -36.68
C VAL A 183 31.82 41.22 -35.18
N ASN A 184 33.07 41.30 -34.72
CA ASN A 184 33.62 41.56 -33.37
C ASN A 184 32.62 41.95 -32.25
N GLY A 185 32.81 41.61 -30.98
CA GLY A 185 33.96 41.06 -30.26
C GLY A 185 33.88 41.46 -28.77
N SER A 186 34.92 41.08 -28.02
CA SER A 186 35.25 41.43 -26.63
C SER A 186 34.59 40.63 -25.49
N ALA A 187 35.36 39.67 -25.00
CA ALA A 187 35.37 39.23 -23.62
C ALA A 187 36.05 40.28 -22.73
N GLY A 188 35.57 40.44 -21.51
CA GLY A 188 36.20 41.24 -20.45
C GLY A 188 35.66 40.81 -19.09
N ALA A 189 36.39 39.93 -18.40
CA ALA A 189 36.16 39.57 -17.02
C ALA A 189 36.60 40.70 -16.08
N PHE A 190 35.83 41.00 -15.04
CA PHE A 190 36.36 41.50 -13.76
C PHE A 190 35.47 41.06 -12.60
N ALA A 191 36.13 40.41 -11.63
CA ALA A 191 35.64 40.25 -10.27
C ALA A 191 35.88 41.54 -9.47
N GLY A 192 35.07 41.79 -8.44
CA GLY A 192 35.50 42.60 -7.29
C GLY A 192 34.47 43.54 -6.68
N ALA A 193 33.91 43.11 -5.55
CA ALA A 193 33.61 43.89 -4.34
C ALA A 193 32.48 44.94 -4.34
N GLY A 194 31.37 44.57 -3.69
CA GLY A 194 30.86 45.19 -2.46
C GLY A 194 30.12 46.53 -2.57
N LEU A 195 28.85 46.56 -2.13
CA LEU A 195 28.21 47.70 -1.46
C LEU A 195 26.85 47.29 -0.84
N LEU A 196 26.81 47.32 0.49
CA LEU A 196 25.78 47.85 1.39
C LEU A 196 24.27 47.68 1.05
N GLY A 197 23.57 46.94 1.94
CA GLY A 197 22.36 47.39 2.62
C GLY A 197 21.02 47.37 1.86
N ALA A 198 20.27 46.28 1.98
CA ALA A 198 18.82 46.26 1.78
C ALA A 198 18.14 45.63 3.03
N PRO A 199 16.98 46.15 3.47
CA PRO A 199 16.31 45.69 4.69
C PRO A 199 15.75 44.28 4.49
N VAL A 200 15.84 43.47 5.54
CA VAL A 200 15.19 42.16 5.66
C VAL A 200 13.67 42.40 5.74
N PRO A 201 12.83 41.83 4.87
CA PRO A 201 11.38 41.89 5.03
C PRO A 201 10.96 41.01 6.21
N ASP A 202 9.98 41.49 6.98
CA ASP A 202 9.41 40.76 8.12
C ASP A 202 8.92 39.35 7.71
N PRO A 203 8.99 38.35 8.61
CA PRO A 203 8.50 37.01 8.32
C PRO A 203 7.00 37.04 8.05
N GLU A 204 6.62 36.54 6.87
CA GLU A 204 5.22 36.41 6.45
C GLU A 204 4.47 35.47 7.43
N PRO A 205 3.25 35.82 7.87
CA PRO A 205 2.48 34.98 8.78
C PRO A 205 2.18 33.64 8.11
N ALA A 206 2.32 32.55 8.87
CA ALA A 206 2.09 31.20 8.39
C ALA A 206 0.71 31.07 7.71
N PRO A 207 0.62 30.43 6.52
CA PRO A 207 -0.65 30.28 5.82
C PRO A 207 -1.60 29.41 6.65
N ALA A 208 -2.86 29.83 6.71
CA ALA A 208 -3.95 29.03 7.27
C ALA A 208 -4.07 27.68 6.53
N PRO A 209 -4.57 26.61 7.18
CA PRO A 209 -4.78 25.32 6.52
C PRO A 209 -5.66 25.51 5.27
N ALA A 210 -5.19 24.97 4.14
CA ALA A 210 -5.89 25.10 2.88
C ALA A 210 -7.26 24.41 2.96
N PRO A 211 -8.33 25.01 2.41
CA PRO A 211 -9.63 24.35 2.32
C PRO A 211 -9.50 23.08 1.47
N VAL A 212 -10.13 22.00 1.92
CA VAL A 212 -10.19 20.74 1.16
C VAL A 212 -10.76 21.06 -0.23
N PRO A 213 -10.05 20.73 -1.32
CA PRO A 213 -10.54 20.98 -2.67
C PRO A 213 -11.83 20.19 -2.94
N PRO A 214 -12.67 20.62 -3.90
CA PRO A 214 -13.89 19.91 -4.22
C PRO A 214 -13.60 18.44 -4.58
N PRO A 215 -14.51 17.49 -4.28
CA PRO A 215 -14.26 16.05 -4.44
C PRO A 215 -13.94 15.61 -5.87
N SER A 216 -14.31 16.41 -6.88
CA SER A 216 -13.99 16.18 -8.29
C SER A 216 -12.50 16.37 -8.61
N ASP A 217 -11.80 17.20 -7.83
CA ASP A 217 -10.42 17.60 -8.08
C ASP A 217 -9.47 16.98 -7.04
N LEU A 218 -10.02 16.47 -5.94
CA LEU A 218 -9.27 15.89 -4.81
C LEU A 218 -8.30 14.78 -5.25
N GLU A 219 -8.68 13.95 -6.22
CA GLU A 219 -7.77 12.94 -6.78
C GLU A 219 -6.51 13.58 -7.38
N GLY A 220 -6.68 14.65 -8.17
CA GLY A 220 -5.56 15.37 -8.76
C GLY A 220 -4.64 16.00 -7.70
N PHE A 221 -5.22 16.58 -6.65
CA PHE A 221 -4.45 17.15 -5.54
C PHE A 221 -3.69 16.10 -4.72
N LEU A 222 -4.32 14.98 -4.40
CA LEU A 222 -3.67 13.87 -3.70
C LEU A 222 -2.56 13.26 -4.58
N ALA A 223 -2.82 13.04 -5.87
CA ALA A 223 -1.84 12.56 -6.82
C ALA A 223 -0.65 13.51 -6.97
N ASP A 224 -0.87 14.82 -7.02
CA ASP A 224 0.18 15.83 -7.13
C ASP A 224 0.99 15.97 -5.82
N ALA A 225 0.36 15.87 -4.65
CA ALA A 225 1.07 15.84 -3.37
C ALA A 225 1.97 14.60 -3.28
N ARG A 226 1.44 13.43 -3.65
CA ARG A 226 2.20 12.17 -3.68
C ARG A 226 3.35 12.22 -4.68
N ARG A 227 3.12 12.71 -5.90
CA ARG A 227 4.15 12.84 -6.95
C ARG A 227 5.32 13.74 -6.50
N ARG A 228 5.03 14.78 -5.71
CA ARG A 228 6.04 15.68 -5.14
C ARG A 228 6.71 15.12 -3.87
N GLY A 229 6.28 13.97 -3.36
CA GLY A 229 6.76 13.41 -2.09
C GLY A 229 6.31 14.20 -0.85
N ASP A 230 5.30 15.06 -0.98
CA ASP A 230 4.80 15.90 0.11
C ASP A 230 3.79 15.10 0.95
N HIS A 231 4.33 14.25 1.83
CA HIS A 231 3.52 13.37 2.67
C HIS A 231 2.65 14.14 3.66
N ALA A 232 3.10 15.31 4.14
CA ALA A 232 2.31 16.13 5.07
C ALA A 232 1.05 16.65 4.38
N ALA A 233 1.19 17.31 3.23
CA ALA A 233 0.05 17.79 2.46
C ALA A 233 -0.86 16.64 2.00
N TYR A 234 -0.29 15.50 1.62
CA TYR A 234 -1.05 14.31 1.21
C TYR A 234 -1.94 13.79 2.35
N PHE A 235 -1.39 13.58 3.55
CA PHE A 235 -2.15 13.05 4.67
C PHE A 235 -3.13 14.06 5.26
N ASP A 236 -2.85 15.36 5.16
CA ASP A 236 -3.80 16.40 5.56
C ASP A 236 -5.02 16.44 4.63
N LEU A 237 -4.80 16.36 3.31
CA LEU A 237 -5.88 16.24 2.32
C LEU A 237 -6.68 14.96 2.56
N LEU A 238 -6.00 13.84 2.82
CA LEU A 238 -6.65 12.55 3.05
C LEU A 238 -7.50 12.55 4.33
N ARG A 239 -7.02 13.18 5.41
CA ARG A 239 -7.77 13.34 6.67
C ARG A 239 -9.06 14.16 6.47
N GLY A 240 -9.03 15.15 5.59
CA GLY A 240 -10.18 15.97 5.25
C GLY A 240 -11.22 15.28 4.35
N ALA A 241 -10.83 14.21 3.64
CA ALA A 241 -11.65 13.54 2.65
C ALA A 241 -12.82 12.75 3.26
N ASP A 242 -13.94 12.72 2.55
CA ASP A 242 -14.98 11.72 2.80
C ASP A 242 -14.58 10.40 2.13
N LEU A 243 -14.90 9.27 2.76
CA LEU A 243 -14.63 7.96 2.18
C LEU A 243 -15.91 7.35 1.60
N VAL A 244 -15.72 6.57 0.55
CA VAL A 244 -16.76 5.89 -0.21
C VAL A 244 -16.39 4.43 -0.33
N LEU A 245 -17.26 3.56 0.15
CA LEU A 245 -17.16 2.11 -0.02
C LEU A 245 -17.99 1.70 -1.24
N PRO A 246 -17.39 1.02 -2.22
CA PRO A 246 -18.14 0.41 -3.31
C PRO A 246 -19.12 -0.63 -2.78
N GLY A 247 -20.26 -0.74 -3.47
CA GLY A 247 -21.27 -1.73 -3.15
C GLY A 247 -22.33 -1.23 -2.18
N ALA A 248 -23.35 -2.08 -1.98
CA ALA A 248 -24.52 -1.77 -1.16
C ALA A 248 -24.50 -2.47 0.20
N GLY A 249 -23.45 -3.23 0.54
CA GLY A 249 -23.45 -4.08 1.73
C GLY A 249 -24.33 -5.33 1.56
N GLY A 250 -24.42 -5.85 0.34
CA GLY A 250 -25.23 -7.03 0.01
C GLY A 250 -24.65 -8.34 0.56
N PRO A 251 -25.40 -9.46 0.49
CA PRO A 251 -24.96 -10.74 1.04
C PRO A 251 -23.68 -11.32 0.40
N ASP A 252 -23.29 -10.79 -0.77
CA ASP A 252 -22.07 -11.18 -1.48
C ASP A 252 -20.80 -10.51 -0.93
N GLU A 253 -20.93 -9.49 -0.05
CA GLU A 253 -19.80 -8.82 0.61
C GLU A 253 -19.55 -9.42 2.01
N PRO A 254 -18.41 -10.09 2.25
CA PRO A 254 -18.08 -10.62 3.56
C PRO A 254 -18.02 -9.49 4.60
N TYR A 255 -18.78 -9.62 5.69
CA TYR A 255 -18.92 -8.60 6.73
C TYR A 255 -19.41 -7.23 6.19
N GLY A 256 -20.01 -7.24 5.00
CA GLY A 256 -20.42 -6.06 4.28
C GLY A 256 -19.26 -5.20 3.78
N LEU A 257 -18.02 -5.67 3.70
CA LEU A 257 -16.87 -4.87 3.25
C LEU A 257 -16.41 -5.28 1.85
N PRO A 258 -16.03 -4.30 0.98
CA PRO A 258 -15.49 -4.56 -0.35
C PRO A 258 -14.01 -5.00 -0.24
N LEU A 259 -13.80 -6.30 -0.07
CA LEU A 259 -12.46 -6.87 0.06
C LEU A 259 -11.79 -7.06 -1.31
N ILE A 260 -10.55 -6.64 -1.41
CA ILE A 260 -9.66 -6.86 -2.55
C ILE A 260 -8.34 -7.49 -2.06
N SER A 261 -7.60 -8.09 -2.98
CA SER A 261 -6.29 -8.66 -2.68
C SER A 261 -5.20 -7.88 -3.41
N ILE A 262 -4.19 -7.41 -2.68
CA ILE A 262 -3.02 -6.72 -3.23
C ILE A 262 -1.76 -7.39 -2.65
N GLY A 263 -0.90 -7.95 -3.49
CA GLY A 263 0.37 -8.55 -3.05
C GLY A 263 0.24 -9.62 -1.95
N GLY A 264 -0.86 -10.38 -1.93
CA GLY A 264 -1.14 -11.41 -0.92
C GLY A 264 -1.81 -10.91 0.36
N GLY A 265 -1.92 -9.60 0.58
CA GLY A 265 -2.68 -9.01 1.68
C GLY A 265 -4.16 -8.87 1.35
N THR A 266 -5.01 -8.90 2.37
CA THR A 266 -6.45 -8.61 2.26
C THR A 266 -6.69 -7.14 2.60
N PHE A 267 -7.34 -6.41 1.69
CA PHE A 267 -7.58 -4.98 1.83
C PHE A 267 -9.06 -4.67 1.73
N VAL A 268 -9.54 -3.75 2.56
CA VAL A 268 -10.80 -3.06 2.36
C VAL A 268 -10.57 -1.94 1.34
N ALA A 269 -11.27 -1.98 0.20
CA ALA A 269 -11.18 -0.95 -0.82
C ALA A 269 -12.08 0.26 -0.50
N VAL A 270 -11.51 1.46 -0.44
CA VAL A 270 -12.26 2.72 -0.30
C VAL A 270 -11.82 3.73 -1.33
N PHE A 271 -12.69 4.68 -1.65
CA PHE A 271 -12.42 5.79 -2.55
C PHE A 271 -12.69 7.12 -1.85
N THR A 272 -11.96 8.17 -2.20
CA THR A 272 -12.14 9.52 -1.63
C THR A 272 -13.30 10.29 -2.28
N SER A 273 -13.87 9.75 -3.37
CA SER A 273 -15.09 10.27 -3.99
C SER A 273 -15.78 9.21 -4.85
N PRO A 274 -17.08 9.38 -5.18
CA PRO A 274 -17.75 8.52 -6.15
C PRO A 274 -17.11 8.60 -7.54
N ALA A 275 -16.56 9.75 -7.92
CA ALA A 275 -15.84 9.90 -9.19
C ALA A 275 -14.55 9.07 -9.22
N ALA A 276 -13.81 9.04 -8.11
CA ALA A 276 -12.61 8.20 -7.95
C ALA A 276 -12.92 6.70 -8.07
N MET A 277 -14.13 6.28 -7.64
CA MET A 277 -14.60 4.90 -7.83
C MET A 277 -14.88 4.55 -9.30
N SER A 278 -15.26 5.53 -10.12
CA SER A 278 -15.59 5.35 -11.55
C SER A 278 -14.37 5.41 -12.46
N ARG A 279 -13.70 4.27 -12.68
CA ARG A 279 -12.48 4.18 -13.53
C ARG A 279 -12.64 4.75 -14.95
N ASP A 280 -13.80 4.60 -15.57
CA ASP A 280 -14.04 5.02 -16.97
C ASP A 280 -14.74 6.39 -17.10
N GLY A 281 -14.90 7.14 -15.99
CA GLY A 281 -15.64 8.40 -15.98
C GLY A 281 -17.16 8.25 -16.16
N GLY A 282 -17.67 7.02 -16.17
CA GLY A 282 -19.10 6.71 -16.15
C GLY A 282 -19.76 7.02 -14.79
N PRO A 283 -21.11 6.97 -14.73
CA PRO A 283 -21.82 7.15 -13.46
C PRO A 283 -21.36 6.10 -12.43
N PRO A 284 -21.09 6.49 -11.17
CA PRO A 284 -20.65 5.56 -10.15
C PRO A 284 -21.71 4.49 -9.91
N GLY A 285 -21.24 3.25 -9.72
CA GLY A 285 -22.08 2.15 -9.22
C GLY A 285 -22.63 2.44 -7.81
N PRO A 286 -23.43 1.55 -7.22
CA PRO A 286 -23.90 1.72 -5.85
C PRO A 286 -22.72 1.86 -4.89
N TYR A 287 -22.85 2.76 -3.92
CA TYR A 287 -21.84 3.02 -2.91
C TYR A 287 -22.49 3.44 -1.59
N ARG A 288 -21.72 3.33 -0.50
CA ARG A 288 -22.05 3.95 0.78
C ARG A 288 -20.93 4.86 1.24
N ARG A 289 -21.29 5.94 1.95
CA ARG A 289 -20.32 6.87 2.54
C ARG A 289 -19.86 6.33 3.89
N THR A 290 -18.61 6.60 4.22
CA THR A 290 -18.03 6.29 5.52
C THR A 290 -16.91 7.27 5.88
N SER A 291 -16.25 7.06 7.01
CA SER A 291 -15.07 7.80 7.45
C SER A 291 -14.02 6.87 8.05
N PHE A 292 -12.78 7.35 8.21
CA PHE A 292 -11.72 6.62 8.91
C PHE A 292 -12.12 6.23 10.34
N ALA A 293 -12.89 7.08 11.02
CA ALA A 293 -13.35 6.82 12.39
C ALA A 293 -14.38 5.67 12.43
N GLU A 294 -15.36 5.68 11.53
CA GLU A 294 -16.36 4.60 11.43
C GLU A 294 -15.73 3.27 11.04
N LEU A 295 -14.84 3.29 10.05
CA LEU A 295 -14.08 2.13 9.63
C LEU A 295 -13.24 1.56 10.78
N GLY A 296 -12.44 2.41 11.44
CA GLY A 296 -11.58 1.98 12.55
C GLY A 296 -12.36 1.42 13.74
N ALA A 297 -13.54 1.95 14.04
CA ALA A 297 -14.38 1.48 15.15
C ALA A 297 -15.00 0.10 14.91
N ALA A 298 -15.26 -0.27 13.66
CA ALA A 298 -15.90 -1.52 13.26
C ALA A 298 -14.97 -2.41 12.42
N TRP A 299 -13.65 -2.30 12.63
CA TRP A 299 -12.67 -3.02 11.82
C TRP A 299 -12.78 -4.54 12.05
N ALA A 300 -13.14 -5.28 11.00
CA ALA A 300 -13.57 -6.67 11.12
C ALA A 300 -12.43 -7.64 11.45
N ASP A 301 -11.25 -7.44 10.85
CA ASP A 301 -10.08 -8.29 11.04
C ASP A 301 -8.81 -7.41 11.14
N PRO A 302 -8.04 -7.47 12.24
CA PRO A 302 -6.81 -6.72 12.41
C PRO A 302 -5.71 -7.01 11.38
N ALA A 303 -5.75 -8.19 10.73
CA ALA A 303 -4.80 -8.55 9.67
C ALA A 303 -5.12 -7.87 8.33
N TRP A 304 -6.32 -7.30 8.18
CA TRP A 304 -6.70 -6.60 6.96
C TRP A 304 -6.22 -5.15 6.97
N GLN A 305 -5.88 -4.67 5.79
CA GLN A 305 -5.41 -3.31 5.54
C GLN A 305 -6.48 -2.50 4.80
N LEU A 306 -6.30 -1.19 4.68
CA LEU A 306 -7.16 -0.30 3.91
C LEU A 306 -6.43 0.14 2.64
N ALA A 307 -7.04 -0.07 1.49
CA ALA A 307 -6.56 0.50 0.24
C ALA A 307 -7.44 1.71 -0.12
N VAL A 308 -6.86 2.92 -0.04
CA VAL A 308 -7.54 4.15 -0.46
C VAL A 308 -7.21 4.41 -1.92
N ASN A 309 -8.24 4.66 -2.72
CA ASN A 309 -8.18 4.93 -4.15
C ASN A 309 -7.38 3.85 -4.92
N PRO A 310 -7.71 2.56 -4.75
CA PRO A 310 -6.93 1.49 -5.33
C PRO A 310 -6.85 1.58 -6.86
N GLY A 311 -5.63 1.70 -7.37
CA GLY A 311 -5.35 1.90 -8.80
C GLY A 311 -5.54 3.29 -9.36
N LEU A 312 -5.68 4.31 -8.51
CA LEU A 312 -5.51 5.69 -8.93
C LEU A 312 -4.11 6.21 -8.58
N PRO A 313 -3.62 7.28 -9.25
CA PRO A 313 -2.33 7.88 -8.93
C PRO A 313 -2.18 8.28 -7.45
N SER A 314 -3.28 8.62 -6.77
CA SER A 314 -3.28 8.94 -5.35
C SER A 314 -3.22 7.74 -4.40
N GLU A 315 -3.18 6.48 -4.86
CA GLU A 315 -3.35 5.30 -3.99
C GLU A 315 -2.49 5.32 -2.70
N VAL A 316 -3.08 4.95 -1.58
CA VAL A 316 -2.30 4.60 -0.38
C VAL A 316 -2.82 3.33 0.29
N LEU A 317 -1.89 2.53 0.80
CA LEU A 317 -2.17 1.35 1.59
C LEU A 317 -1.90 1.65 3.06
N LEU A 318 -2.88 1.44 3.92
CA LEU A 318 -2.84 1.81 5.33
C LEU A 318 -3.12 0.58 6.19
N ASP A 319 -2.32 0.36 7.22
CA ASP A 319 -2.63 -0.65 8.24
C ASP A 319 -3.80 -0.20 9.14
N ALA A 320 -4.39 -1.15 9.87
CA ALA A 320 -5.51 -0.87 10.77
C ALA A 320 -5.18 0.20 11.83
N ALA A 321 -3.92 0.30 12.27
CA ALA A 321 -3.49 1.31 13.23
C ALA A 321 -3.42 2.71 12.61
N ALA A 322 -3.01 2.84 11.35
CA ALA A 322 -3.00 4.08 10.58
C ALA A 322 -4.42 4.56 10.31
N VAL A 323 -5.34 3.65 10.00
CA VAL A 323 -6.78 3.95 9.89
C VAL A 323 -7.32 4.52 11.20
N ALA A 324 -7.01 3.88 12.33
CA ALA A 324 -7.43 4.36 13.64
C ALA A 324 -6.85 5.74 13.97
N ARG A 325 -5.57 6.01 13.65
CA ARG A 325 -4.93 7.32 13.85
C ARG A 325 -5.60 8.42 13.01
N LEU A 326 -5.88 8.14 11.74
CA LEU A 326 -6.57 9.09 10.85
C LEU A 326 -8.03 9.36 11.31
N GLY A 327 -8.68 8.38 11.94
CA GLY A 327 -10.02 8.54 12.50
C GLY A 327 -10.06 9.35 13.80
N ALA A 328 -9.05 9.20 14.67
CA ALA A 328 -9.01 9.86 15.98
C ALA A 328 -8.91 11.39 15.89
N ASP A 329 -8.17 11.93 14.92
CA ASP A 329 -7.91 13.36 14.81
C ASP A 329 -9.12 14.16 14.26
N ARG A 330 -10.00 13.54 13.46
CA ARG A 330 -11.21 14.23 12.92
C ARG A 330 -12.27 14.50 13.99
N LEU A 331 -12.30 13.72 15.07
CA LEU A 331 -13.15 13.99 16.24
C LEU A 331 -12.67 15.21 17.03
N ALA A 332 -11.39 15.57 16.94
CA ALA A 332 -10.84 16.77 17.58
C ALA A 332 -11.11 18.05 16.75
N GLU A 333 -11.45 17.93 15.47
CA GLU A 333 -11.56 19.03 14.51
C GLU A 333 -12.99 19.30 14.00
N ALA A 334 -14.01 18.65 14.60
CA ALA A 334 -15.41 19.02 14.34
C ALA A 334 -15.68 20.47 14.80
N PRO A 335 -16.46 21.29 14.05
CA PRO A 335 -16.79 22.64 14.49
C PRO A 335 -17.47 22.56 15.85
N ALA A 336 -16.90 23.24 16.84
CA ALA A 336 -17.48 23.35 18.15
C ALA A 336 -18.93 23.86 17.99
N ALA A 337 -19.89 23.01 18.32
CA ALA A 337 -21.24 23.45 18.63
C ALA A 337 -21.14 24.56 19.69
N PRO A 338 -22.00 25.61 19.64
CA PRO A 338 -21.88 26.76 20.51
C PRO A 338 -21.82 26.31 21.97
N ALA A 339 -20.77 26.77 22.64
CA ALA A 339 -20.31 26.29 23.94
C ALA A 339 -21.47 26.12 24.94
N ALA A 340 -21.68 24.87 25.36
CA ALA A 340 -22.35 24.61 26.63
C ALA A 340 -21.54 25.28 27.76
N PRO A 341 -22.19 25.81 28.82
CA PRO A 341 -21.51 26.56 29.87
C PRO A 341 -20.42 25.72 30.53
N PRO A 342 -19.36 26.36 31.06
CA PRO A 342 -18.18 25.65 31.56
C PRO A 342 -18.58 24.65 32.64
N SER A 343 -18.21 23.38 32.41
CA SER A 343 -18.31 22.34 33.44
C SER A 343 -17.35 22.66 34.59
N PRO A 344 -17.74 22.38 35.85
CA PRO A 344 -16.91 22.64 37.03
C PRO A 344 -15.62 21.79 37.00
N PRO A 345 -14.59 22.16 37.79
CA PRO A 345 -13.27 21.51 37.77
C PRO A 345 -13.35 20.01 38.07
N PRO A 346 -12.36 19.23 37.61
CA PRO A 346 -12.42 17.78 37.62
C PRO A 346 -12.53 17.27 39.06
N VAL A 347 -13.58 16.50 39.33
CA VAL A 347 -13.66 15.68 40.53
C VAL A 347 -12.64 14.55 40.35
N GLN A 348 -11.49 14.71 41.00
CA GLN A 348 -10.59 13.59 41.25
C GLN A 348 -11.32 12.62 42.19
N ASP A 349 -11.12 11.32 41.94
CA ASP A 349 -11.74 10.16 42.59
C ASP A 349 -13.13 9.73 42.05
N VAL A 350 -13.16 9.23 40.81
CA VAL A 350 -14.15 8.19 40.48
C VAL A 350 -13.57 6.86 40.95
N PRO A 351 -14.18 6.17 41.94
CA PRO A 351 -13.73 4.84 42.30
C PRO A 351 -13.92 3.95 41.07
N VAL A 352 -12.82 3.40 40.53
CA VAL A 352 -12.88 2.31 39.55
C VAL A 352 -13.54 1.13 40.28
N LEU A 353 -14.86 1.01 40.13
CA LEU A 353 -15.63 -0.14 40.59
C LEU A 353 -15.09 -1.36 39.85
N ARG A 354 -14.21 -2.12 40.51
CA ARG A 354 -13.84 -3.45 40.07
C ARG A 354 -14.94 -4.39 40.57
N PRO A 355 -15.81 -4.89 39.68
CA PRO A 355 -16.86 -5.79 40.11
C PRO A 355 -16.21 -7.05 40.70
N PRO A 356 -16.73 -7.62 41.81
CA PRO A 356 -16.26 -8.91 42.29
C PRO A 356 -16.50 -9.99 41.21
N HIS A 357 -15.65 -11.02 41.22
CA HIS A 357 -15.82 -12.17 40.35
C HIS A 357 -17.24 -12.75 40.52
N GLY A 358 -17.93 -13.02 39.41
CA GLY A 358 -19.32 -13.48 39.41
C GLY A 358 -20.36 -12.36 39.28
N THR A 359 -19.97 -11.09 39.14
CA THR A 359 -20.93 -10.00 38.91
C THR A 359 -21.70 -10.21 37.62
N ARG A 360 -23.03 -10.12 37.65
CA ARG A 360 -23.89 -10.37 36.49
C ARG A 360 -24.35 -9.07 35.84
N LEU A 361 -24.19 -8.97 34.54
CA LEU A 361 -24.76 -7.92 33.71
C LEU A 361 -26.14 -8.38 33.22
N TRP A 362 -27.15 -7.54 33.41
CA TRP A 362 -28.53 -7.83 33.05
C TRP A 362 -28.98 -6.93 31.91
N ARG A 363 -29.75 -7.50 30.98
CA ARG A 363 -30.53 -6.76 30.00
C ARG A 363 -31.97 -6.72 30.48
N VAL A 364 -32.51 -5.52 30.66
CA VAL A 364 -33.90 -5.32 31.03
C VAL A 364 -34.65 -4.84 29.80
N ASP A 365 -35.71 -5.55 29.42
CA ASP A 365 -36.60 -5.11 28.36
C ASP A 365 -37.72 -4.25 28.98
N VAL A 366 -37.80 -3.00 28.54
CA VAL A 366 -38.79 -2.03 29.00
C VAL A 366 -39.82 -1.82 27.90
N GLU A 367 -40.99 -2.43 28.04
CA GLU A 367 -42.14 -2.18 27.19
C GLU A 367 -43.19 -1.41 27.99
N GLU A 368 -43.67 -0.29 27.43
CA GLU A 368 -44.71 0.58 27.98
C GLU A 368 -44.58 0.92 29.49
N GLY A 369 -43.39 1.33 29.92
CA GLY A 369 -43.19 1.96 31.23
C GLY A 369 -43.38 1.04 32.44
N ARG A 370 -43.41 -0.29 32.25
CA ARG A 370 -43.26 -1.28 33.32
C ARG A 370 -42.18 -2.29 32.96
N GLU A 371 -41.13 -2.34 33.79
CA GLU A 371 -40.07 -3.35 33.72
C GLU A 371 -40.67 -4.74 33.87
N THR A 372 -40.61 -5.56 32.82
CA THR A 372 -41.34 -6.84 32.80
C THR A 372 -40.39 -8.05 32.80
N THR A 373 -39.16 -7.95 32.29
CA THR A 373 -38.21 -9.08 32.34
C THR A 373 -36.75 -8.62 32.31
N ALA A 374 -35.94 -9.09 33.26
CA ALA A 374 -34.49 -8.90 33.30
C ALA A 374 -33.79 -10.24 33.00
N VAL A 375 -32.97 -10.28 31.95
CA VAL A 375 -32.22 -11.48 31.51
C VAL A 375 -30.72 -11.26 31.73
N PRO A 376 -30.00 -12.16 32.42
CA PRO A 376 -28.56 -12.02 32.61
C PRO A 376 -27.85 -12.32 31.28
N VAL A 377 -27.02 -11.39 30.80
CA VAL A 377 -26.32 -11.48 29.51
C VAL A 377 -24.84 -11.80 29.63
N ALA A 378 -24.19 -11.42 30.74
CA ALA A 378 -22.78 -11.69 30.96
C ALA A 378 -22.45 -11.80 32.46
N VAL A 379 -21.37 -12.50 32.79
CA VAL A 379 -20.78 -12.60 34.12
C VAL A 379 -19.34 -12.09 34.07
N TYR A 380 -18.96 -11.24 35.02
CA TYR A 380 -17.61 -10.70 35.13
C TYR A 380 -16.65 -11.70 35.77
N ASP A 381 -15.55 -12.00 35.07
CA ASP A 381 -14.42 -12.75 35.61
C ASP A 381 -13.29 -11.80 36.02
N ALA A 382 -13.11 -11.61 37.33
CA ALA A 382 -12.06 -10.76 37.87
C ALA A 382 -10.63 -11.30 37.70
N ILE A 383 -10.45 -12.60 37.36
CA ILE A 383 -9.12 -13.20 37.13
C ILE A 383 -8.60 -12.83 35.74
N GLY A 384 -9.47 -12.88 34.73
CA GLY A 384 -9.15 -12.49 33.36
C GLY A 384 -9.41 -11.01 33.04
N GLY A 385 -10.15 -10.29 33.89
CA GLY A 385 -10.57 -8.91 33.64
C GLY A 385 -11.56 -8.77 32.49
N VAL A 386 -12.30 -9.85 32.17
CA VAL A 386 -13.17 -9.94 30.99
C VAL A 386 -14.60 -10.32 31.39
N TRP A 387 -15.56 -9.91 30.56
CA TRP A 387 -16.96 -10.30 30.69
C TRP A 387 -17.23 -11.54 29.83
N ALA A 388 -17.68 -12.63 30.46
CA ALA A 388 -18.02 -13.87 29.78
C ALA A 388 -19.55 -13.94 29.56
N PRO A 389 -20.05 -14.28 28.35
CA PRO A 389 -21.47 -14.37 28.08
C PRO A 389 -22.14 -15.52 28.85
N VAL A 390 -23.35 -15.31 29.37
CA VAL A 390 -24.13 -16.35 30.05
C VAL A 390 -24.84 -17.22 29.00
N ARG A 391 -24.66 -18.55 29.05
CA ARG A 391 -25.42 -19.50 28.21
C ARG A 391 -26.90 -19.50 28.63
N ALA A 392 -27.80 -19.51 27.64
CA ALA A 392 -29.25 -19.27 27.78
C ALA A 392 -30.01 -20.33 28.60
N ASP A 393 -29.33 -21.36 29.10
CA ASP A 393 -29.86 -22.55 29.76
C ASP A 393 -29.89 -22.43 31.30
N VAL A 394 -29.63 -21.24 31.87
CA VAL A 394 -29.80 -20.96 33.30
C VAL A 394 -31.11 -20.18 33.54
N LEU A 395 -32.06 -20.81 34.25
CA LEU A 395 -33.39 -20.27 34.58
C LEU A 395 -33.35 -18.83 35.15
N PRO A 396 -34.37 -17.99 34.86
CA PRO A 396 -34.40 -16.59 35.29
C PRO A 396 -34.49 -16.49 36.81
N GLY A 397 -33.48 -15.89 37.44
CA GLY A 397 -33.55 -15.41 38.81
C GLY A 397 -33.77 -13.90 38.81
N HIS A 398 -34.52 -13.38 39.79
CA HIS A 398 -34.70 -11.93 39.95
C HIS A 398 -33.37 -11.24 40.30
N PRO A 399 -33.14 -10.01 39.79
CA PRO A 399 -31.98 -9.21 40.19
C PRO A 399 -32.05 -8.92 41.71
N PRO A 400 -30.92 -8.86 42.42
CA PRO A 400 -30.91 -8.37 43.79
C PRO A 400 -31.31 -6.89 43.84
N GLU A 401 -32.11 -6.50 44.84
CA GLU A 401 -32.51 -5.11 45.12
C GLU A 401 -31.33 -4.17 45.39
#